data_AF-A0A388LV70-F1
#
_entry.id   AF-A0A388LV70-F1
#
_cell.length_a   1.000
_cell.length_b   1.000
_cell.length_c   1.000
_cell.angle_alpha   90.00
_cell.angle_beta   90.00
_cell.angle_gamma   90.00
#
_symmetry.space_group_name_H-M   'P 1'
#
loop_
_entity.id
_entity.type
_entity.pdbx_description
1 polymer ?
#
loop_
_entity_poly.entity_id
_entity_poly.type
_entity_poly.pdbx_seq_one_letter_code
_entity_poly.pdbx_strand_id
1 'polypeptide(L)'
;MNETWNAKFEAMWGAMKTGPNVGANVDEIDKLKKQIESLQIKNSQWSTRGPSTSRSTGGDDAFLARLVQEQEVMKQKMESAFRACGKMENMEEEIRNLKKSREDALAEAENWKKEALRTGNLEQLRQLHNMEVEALKGLQQRELNWRREAEQENARLKEELAKHKEEAPKSTFREKLEEAGERDVSTAKRTSKGRKNADKEEDSDQESKRAKFISDAKKDMRGKKKDAMVEIWSKEGIKYTTLNDTIGEIIAKRVERAFGKRPAIQEVSDDVAGEPLEEQAEARRDSATS
;
A
#
# COMPACT_ATOMS: atom_id res chain seq x y z
N MET A 1 9.58 -19.07 17.79
CA MET A 1 9.75 -19.10 16.31
C MET A 1 9.93 -17.71 15.69
N ASN A 2 9.43 -16.61 16.29
CA ASN A 2 9.59 -15.26 15.73
C ASN A 2 11.02 -14.69 15.88
N GLU A 3 11.77 -15.07 16.91
CA GLU A 3 13.15 -14.57 17.13
C GLU A 3 14.11 -15.00 16.01
N THR A 4 13.94 -16.20 15.47
CA THR A 4 14.74 -16.72 14.36
C THR A 4 14.49 -15.94 13.06
N TRP A 5 13.27 -15.46 12.87
CA TRP A 5 12.90 -14.63 11.72
C TRP A 5 13.43 -13.21 11.87
N ASN A 6 13.35 -12.63 13.08
CA ASN A 6 13.89 -11.31 13.35
C ASN A 6 15.42 -11.28 13.19
N ALA A 7 16.12 -12.30 13.68
CA ALA A 7 17.56 -12.42 13.50
C ALA A 7 17.98 -12.56 12.02
N LYS A 8 17.21 -13.31 11.22
CA LYS A 8 17.44 -13.42 9.77
C LYS A 8 17.19 -12.09 9.05
N PHE A 9 16.16 -11.37 9.46
CA PHE A 9 15.83 -10.06 8.88
C PHE A 9 16.93 -9.03 9.19
N GLU A 10 17.37 -8.93 10.44
CA GLU A 10 18.48 -8.05 10.84
C GLU A 10 19.80 -8.43 10.16
N ALA A 11 20.09 -9.74 9.99
CA ALA A 11 21.28 -10.19 9.26
C ALA A 11 21.23 -9.80 7.78
N MET A 12 20.06 -9.90 7.14
CA MET A 12 19.85 -9.48 5.75
C MET A 12 19.97 -7.96 5.59
N TRP A 13 19.43 -7.18 6.53
CA TRP A 13 19.53 -5.72 6.52
C TRP A 13 20.96 -5.23 6.78
N GLY A 14 21.66 -5.91 7.69
CA GLY A 14 23.09 -5.74 7.91
C GLY A 14 23.88 -5.97 6.62
N ALA A 15 23.62 -7.09 5.93
CA ALA A 15 24.30 -7.44 4.68
C ALA A 15 24.08 -6.41 3.55
N MET A 16 22.87 -5.84 3.44
CA MET A 16 22.60 -4.79 2.45
C MET A 16 23.30 -3.46 2.78
N LYS A 17 23.48 -3.15 4.08
CA LYS A 17 24.22 -1.96 4.53
C LYS A 17 25.73 -2.13 4.47
N THR A 18 26.24 -3.36 4.62
CA THR A 18 27.67 -3.66 4.56
C THR A 18 28.13 -4.15 3.19
N GLY A 19 27.29 -4.03 2.16
CA GLY A 19 27.70 -4.29 0.79
C GLY A 19 28.99 -3.50 0.48
N PRO A 20 30.01 -4.11 -0.12
CA PRO A 20 31.35 -3.53 -0.28
C PRO A 20 31.43 -2.26 -1.13
N ASN A 21 30.29 -1.74 -1.59
CA ASN A 21 30.18 -0.57 -2.45
C ASN A 21 29.56 0.67 -1.77
N VAL A 22 29.21 0.61 -0.47
CA VAL A 22 28.65 1.78 0.25
C VAL A 22 29.73 2.83 0.54
N GLY A 23 30.98 2.40 0.76
CA GLY A 23 32.11 3.32 0.98
C GLY A 23 32.46 4.16 -0.26
N ALA A 24 32.40 3.56 -1.46
CA ALA A 24 32.66 4.26 -2.72
C ALA A 24 31.60 5.35 -3.02
N ASN A 25 30.39 5.16 -2.52
CA ASN A 25 29.29 6.10 -2.73
C ASN A 25 29.44 7.38 -1.89
N VAL A 26 30.06 7.32 -0.71
CA VAL A 26 30.27 8.50 0.14
C VAL A 26 31.25 9.48 -0.52
N ASP A 27 32.36 8.97 -1.08
CA ASP A 27 33.33 9.79 -1.81
C ASP A 27 32.73 10.37 -3.10
N GLU A 28 31.84 9.63 -3.77
CA GLU A 28 31.11 10.09 -4.94
C GLU A 28 30.08 11.17 -4.59
N ILE A 29 29.35 11.02 -3.47
CA ILE A 29 28.44 12.04 -2.94
C ILE A 29 29.21 13.32 -2.59
N ASP A 30 30.39 13.23 -1.99
CA ASP A 30 31.21 14.41 -1.67
C ASP A 30 31.79 15.08 -2.93
N LYS A 31 32.15 14.31 -3.97
CA LYS A 31 32.53 14.86 -5.27
C LYS A 31 31.36 15.56 -5.95
N LEU A 32 30.16 14.97 -5.94
CA LEU A 32 28.96 15.55 -6.50
C LEU A 32 28.56 16.83 -5.75
N LYS A 33 28.64 16.84 -4.42
CA LYS A 33 28.44 18.07 -3.61
C LYS A 33 29.40 19.18 -4.00
N LYS A 34 30.70 18.89 -4.12
CA LYS A 34 31.71 19.88 -4.55
C LYS A 34 31.47 20.38 -5.98
N GLN A 35 31.01 19.53 -6.89
CA GLN A 35 30.63 19.95 -8.24
C GLN A 35 29.41 20.87 -8.23
N ILE A 36 28.38 20.56 -7.43
CA ILE A 36 27.19 21.41 -7.28
C ILE A 36 27.58 22.77 -6.71
N GLU A 37 28.41 22.82 -5.67
CA GLU A 37 28.88 24.06 -5.07
C GLU A 37 29.71 24.89 -6.06
N SER A 38 30.58 24.24 -6.82
CA SER A 38 31.37 24.90 -7.87
C SER A 38 30.48 25.48 -8.98
N LEU A 39 29.43 24.76 -9.38
CA LEU A 39 28.46 25.23 -10.37
C LEU A 39 27.61 26.39 -9.84
N GLN A 40 27.19 26.35 -8.56
CA GLN A 40 26.48 27.46 -7.93
C GLN A 40 27.34 28.73 -7.87
N ILE A 41 28.61 28.62 -7.48
CA ILE A 41 29.54 29.76 -7.45
C ILE A 41 29.71 30.33 -8.86
N LYS A 42 29.92 29.47 -9.87
CA LYS A 42 30.12 29.88 -11.26
C LYS A 42 28.87 30.56 -11.85
N ASN A 43 27.68 30.07 -11.51
CA ASN A 43 26.40 30.66 -11.92
C ASN A 43 26.12 32.01 -11.22
N SER A 44 26.49 32.13 -9.94
CA SER A 44 26.42 33.41 -9.20
C SER A 44 27.38 34.45 -9.79
N GLN A 45 28.57 34.01 -10.24
CA GLN A 45 29.59 34.90 -10.81
C GLN A 45 29.21 35.45 -12.20
N TRP A 46 28.38 34.74 -12.98
CA TRP A 46 27.85 35.26 -14.26
C TRP A 46 26.66 36.22 -14.09
N SER A 47 26.04 36.28 -12.91
CA SER A 47 24.90 37.16 -12.63
C SER A 47 25.28 38.61 -12.31
N THR A 48 26.57 38.96 -12.31
CA THR A 48 27.04 40.35 -12.05
C THR A 48 27.34 41.17 -13.31
N ARG A 49 27.07 40.64 -14.52
CA ARG A 49 27.12 41.45 -15.74
C ARG A 49 25.85 42.28 -15.90
N GLY A 50 25.91 43.50 -15.35
CA GLY A 50 25.34 44.74 -15.88
C GLY A 50 23.83 44.77 -16.18
N PRO A 51 23.05 45.69 -15.58
CA PRO A 51 21.62 45.83 -15.89
C PRO A 51 21.42 46.15 -17.38
N SER A 52 21.02 45.14 -18.14
CA SER A 52 20.55 45.30 -19.51
C SER A 52 19.21 46.02 -19.43
N THR A 53 19.17 47.24 -19.97
CA THR A 53 18.00 48.11 -20.05
C THR A 53 17.02 47.61 -21.12
N SER A 54 16.58 46.36 -21.04
CA SER A 54 15.48 45.85 -21.85
C SER A 54 14.20 45.92 -21.04
N ARG A 55 13.34 46.87 -21.40
CA ARG A 55 11.91 47.00 -21.10
C ARG A 55 11.35 45.96 -20.13
N SER A 56 11.03 46.41 -18.90
CA SER A 56 10.27 45.64 -17.93
C SER A 56 8.93 45.19 -18.52
N THR A 57 8.84 43.93 -18.92
CA THR A 57 7.56 43.25 -19.08
C THR A 57 7.05 42.97 -17.67
N GLY A 58 6.02 43.68 -17.23
CA GLY A 58 5.42 43.58 -15.89
C GLY A 58 4.72 42.25 -15.57
N GLY A 59 5.27 41.12 -16.04
CA GLY A 59 4.75 39.76 -15.84
C GLY A 59 5.61 38.86 -14.96
N ASP A 60 6.85 39.24 -14.65
CA ASP A 60 7.79 38.37 -13.93
C ASP A 60 7.44 38.23 -12.44
N ASP A 61 6.87 39.27 -11.83
CA ASP A 61 6.49 39.28 -10.41
C ASP A 61 5.32 38.32 -10.12
N ALA A 62 4.34 38.22 -11.02
CA ALA A 62 3.22 37.30 -10.88
C ALA A 62 3.67 35.83 -10.98
N PHE A 63 4.67 35.54 -11.80
CA PHE A 63 5.25 34.20 -11.90
C PHE A 63 6.01 33.83 -10.61
N LEU A 64 6.83 34.75 -10.07
CA LEU A 64 7.53 34.54 -8.80
C LEU A 64 6.55 34.33 -7.64
N ALA A 65 5.48 35.13 -7.56
CA ALA A 65 4.44 34.96 -6.55
C ALA A 65 3.76 33.59 -6.62
N ARG A 66 3.44 33.11 -7.84
CA ARG A 66 2.88 31.76 -8.03
C ARG A 66 3.87 30.67 -7.62
N LEU A 67 5.14 30.80 -7.99
CA LEU A 67 6.18 29.82 -7.64
C LEU A 67 6.36 29.71 -6.12
N VAL A 68 6.41 30.84 -5.41
CA VAL A 68 6.49 30.88 -3.94
C VAL A 68 5.24 30.25 -3.31
N GLN A 69 4.06 30.55 -3.84
CA GLN A 69 2.80 29.95 -3.37
C GLN A 69 2.78 28.42 -3.57
N GLU A 70 3.22 27.93 -4.73
CA GLU A 70 3.30 26.49 -5.01
C GLU A 70 4.30 25.78 -4.08
N GLN A 71 5.43 26.43 -3.78
CA GLN A 71 6.41 25.92 -2.82
C GLN A 71 5.81 25.82 -1.40
N GLU A 72 5.09 26.84 -0.94
CA GLU A 72 4.46 26.84 0.39
C GLU A 72 3.36 25.77 0.48
N VAL A 73 2.56 25.58 -0.56
CA VAL A 73 1.57 24.50 -0.63
C VAL A 73 2.25 23.13 -0.57
N MET A 74 3.36 22.95 -1.29
CA MET A 74 4.13 21.71 -1.27
C MET A 74 4.73 21.44 0.12
N LYS A 75 5.27 22.47 0.77
CA LYS A 75 5.79 22.39 2.14
C LYS A 75 4.70 21.99 3.13
N GLN A 76 3.53 22.63 3.09
CA GLN A 76 2.41 22.28 3.96
C GLN A 76 1.92 20.85 3.74
N LYS A 77 1.85 20.39 2.47
CA LYS A 77 1.53 19.00 2.14
C LYS A 77 2.56 18.02 2.71
N MET A 78 3.85 18.32 2.57
CA MET A 78 4.92 17.50 3.12
C MET A 78 4.83 17.42 4.65
N GLU A 79 4.64 18.55 5.34
CA GLU A 79 4.47 18.55 6.80
C GLU A 79 3.22 17.80 7.26
N SER A 80 2.10 17.91 6.52
CA SER A 80 0.89 17.14 6.78
C SER A 80 1.14 15.64 6.64
N ALA A 81 1.84 15.22 5.58
CA ALA A 81 2.23 13.83 5.38
C ALA A 81 3.14 13.32 6.49
N PHE A 82 4.15 14.09 6.91
CA PHE A 82 5.02 13.73 8.04
C PHE A 82 4.23 13.56 9.34
N ARG A 83 3.29 14.46 9.64
CA ARG A 83 2.41 14.34 10.81
C ARG A 83 1.52 13.10 10.75
N ALA A 84 1.03 12.73 9.56
CA ALA A 84 0.26 11.51 9.37
C ALA A 84 1.11 10.24 9.55
N CYS A 85 2.33 10.23 9.00
CA CYS A 85 3.27 9.11 9.17
C CYS A 85 3.64 8.89 10.65
N GLY A 86 3.94 9.96 11.40
CA GLY A 86 4.24 9.84 12.83
C GLY A 86 3.07 9.30 13.66
N LYS A 87 1.82 9.67 13.33
CA LYS A 87 0.63 9.09 13.96
C LYS A 87 0.49 7.60 13.67
N MET A 88 0.77 7.18 12.44
CA MET A 88 0.72 5.77 12.05
C MET A 88 1.77 4.95 12.78
N GLU A 89 3.00 5.45 12.88
CA GLU A 89 4.09 4.80 13.63
C GLU A 89 3.72 4.60 15.12
N ASN A 90 3.14 5.61 15.75
CA ASN A 90 2.65 5.50 17.13
C ASN A 90 1.55 4.42 17.28
N MET A 91 0.59 4.36 16.36
CA MET A 91 -0.45 3.32 16.39
C MET A 91 0.13 1.93 16.17
N GLU A 92 1.13 1.78 15.29
CA GLU A 92 1.83 0.50 15.07
C GLU A 92 2.61 0.04 16.31
N GLU A 93 3.21 0.98 17.04
CA GLU A 93 3.86 0.69 18.33
C GLU A 93 2.84 0.26 19.39
N GLU A 94 1.72 0.96 19.52
CA GLU A 94 0.64 0.58 20.44
C GLU A 94 0.11 -0.84 20.12
N ILE A 95 -0.11 -1.16 18.85
CA ILE A 95 -0.52 -2.50 18.41
C ILE A 95 0.54 -3.55 18.79
N ARG A 96 1.84 -3.26 18.63
CA ARG A 96 2.92 -4.16 19.04
C ARG A 96 2.91 -4.39 20.55
N ASN A 97 2.75 -3.34 21.34
CA ASN A 97 2.70 -3.42 22.80
C ASN A 97 1.48 -4.20 23.29
N LEU A 98 0.31 -3.97 22.69
CA LEU A 98 -0.91 -4.73 22.99
C LEU A 98 -0.77 -6.23 22.67
N LYS A 99 -0.15 -6.56 21.54
CA LYS A 99 0.13 -7.96 21.18
C LYS A 99 1.06 -8.62 22.19
N LYS A 100 2.16 -7.95 22.56
CA LYS A 100 3.11 -8.45 23.55
C LYS A 100 2.44 -8.68 24.91
N SER A 101 1.68 -7.69 25.40
CA SER A 101 0.94 -7.81 26.65
C SER A 101 -0.05 -8.99 26.65
N ARG A 102 -0.73 -9.24 25.52
CA ARG A 102 -1.61 -10.40 25.36
C ARG A 102 -0.83 -11.72 25.41
N GLU A 103 0.32 -11.80 24.75
CA GLU A 103 1.18 -13.00 24.77
C GLU A 103 1.70 -13.30 26.18
N ASP A 104 2.16 -12.27 26.90
CA ASP A 104 2.62 -12.38 28.29
C ASP A 104 1.50 -12.88 29.21
N ALA A 105 0.29 -12.33 29.08
CA ALA A 105 -0.87 -12.75 29.86
C ALA A 105 -1.28 -14.21 29.58
N LEU A 106 -1.17 -14.68 28.33
CA LEU A 106 -1.43 -16.08 27.98
C LEU A 106 -0.38 -17.01 28.58
N ALA A 107 0.91 -16.63 28.53
CA ALA A 107 1.98 -17.39 29.13
C ALA A 107 1.83 -17.49 30.66
N GLU A 108 1.43 -16.39 31.31
CA GLU A 108 1.15 -16.37 32.75
C GLU A 108 -0.03 -17.30 33.10
N ALA A 109 -1.13 -17.23 32.35
CA ALA A 109 -2.28 -18.11 32.54
C ALA A 109 -1.93 -19.61 32.39
N GLU A 110 -1.08 -19.96 31.42
CA GLU A 110 -0.58 -21.33 31.29
C GLU A 110 0.28 -21.76 32.48
N ASN A 111 1.11 -20.88 33.02
CA ASN A 111 1.91 -21.15 34.21
C ASN A 111 1.02 -21.36 35.45
N TRP A 112 0.02 -20.50 35.66
CA TRP A 112 -0.97 -20.65 36.73
C TRP A 112 -1.74 -21.98 36.61
N LYS A 113 -2.12 -22.38 35.39
CA LYS A 113 -2.76 -23.67 35.13
C LYS A 113 -1.86 -24.85 35.50
N LYS A 114 -0.57 -24.82 35.14
CA LYS A 114 0.41 -25.87 35.50
C LYS A 114 0.58 -25.96 37.01
N GLU A 115 0.70 -24.83 37.70
CA GLU A 115 0.87 -24.81 39.16
C GLU A 115 -0.38 -25.29 39.90
N ALA A 116 -1.59 -24.93 39.43
CA ALA A 116 -2.85 -25.41 39.99
C ALA A 116 -3.02 -26.93 39.84
N LEU A 117 -2.57 -27.50 38.72
CA LEU A 117 -2.58 -28.95 38.52
C LEU A 117 -1.55 -29.65 39.45
N ARG A 118 -0.42 -29.00 39.72
CA ARG A 118 0.62 -29.52 40.62
C ARG A 118 0.14 -29.63 42.07
N THR A 119 -0.69 -28.69 42.53
CA THR A 119 -1.17 -28.65 43.92
C THR A 119 -2.33 -29.61 44.21
N GLY A 120 -2.91 -30.25 43.19
CA GLY A 120 -4.02 -31.20 43.35
C GLY A 120 -5.34 -30.55 43.82
N ASN A 121 -5.42 -29.21 43.80
CA ASN A 121 -6.52 -28.46 44.41
C ASN A 121 -7.63 -28.15 43.40
N LEU A 122 -8.39 -29.17 43.02
CA LEU A 122 -9.44 -29.09 41.99
C LEU A 122 -10.52 -28.02 42.27
N GLU A 123 -10.81 -27.73 43.54
CA GLU A 123 -11.79 -26.70 43.91
C GLU A 123 -11.30 -25.29 43.56
N GLN A 124 -10.01 -25.00 43.76
CA GLN A 124 -9.41 -23.73 43.35
C GLN A 124 -9.43 -23.58 41.82
N LEU A 125 -9.18 -24.67 41.09
CA LEU A 125 -9.26 -24.67 39.64
C LEU A 125 -10.68 -24.37 39.14
N ARG A 126 -11.70 -24.93 39.80
CA ARG A 126 -13.10 -24.66 39.49
C ARG A 126 -13.48 -23.20 39.77
N GLN A 127 -13.01 -22.63 40.88
CA GLN A 127 -13.22 -21.21 41.20
C GLN A 127 -12.55 -20.29 40.17
N LEU A 128 -11.29 -20.58 39.80
CA LEU A 128 -10.58 -19.83 38.76
C LEU A 128 -11.30 -19.90 37.41
N HIS A 129 -11.77 -21.08 37.00
CA HIS A 129 -12.54 -21.25 35.78
C HIS A 129 -13.82 -20.40 35.78
N ASN A 130 -14.56 -20.40 36.89
CA ASN A 130 -15.76 -19.56 37.01
C ASN A 130 -15.44 -18.06 36.90
N MET A 131 -14.36 -17.60 37.55
CA MET A 131 -13.93 -16.21 37.43
C MET A 131 -13.51 -15.86 36.00
N GLU A 132 -12.79 -16.75 35.32
CA GLU A 132 -12.38 -16.58 33.92
C GLU A 132 -13.61 -16.49 33.00
N VAL A 133 -14.58 -17.38 33.18
CA VAL A 133 -15.83 -17.37 32.41
C VAL A 133 -16.60 -16.05 32.61
N GLU A 134 -16.71 -15.56 33.85
CA GLU A 134 -17.36 -14.27 34.13
C GLU A 134 -16.58 -13.08 33.56
N ALA A 135 -15.24 -13.10 33.65
CA ALA A 135 -14.40 -12.07 33.05
C ALA A 135 -14.55 -12.02 31.52
N LEU A 136 -14.60 -13.18 30.86
CA LEU A 136 -14.82 -13.29 29.42
C LEU A 136 -16.21 -12.78 29.01
N LYS A 137 -17.26 -13.13 29.76
CA LYS A 137 -18.61 -12.57 29.54
C LYS A 137 -18.60 -11.05 29.67
N GLY A 138 -17.94 -10.51 30.70
CA GLY A 138 -17.81 -9.07 30.92
C GLY A 138 -17.05 -8.34 29.81
N LEU A 139 -16.00 -8.95 29.25
CA LEU A 139 -15.28 -8.42 28.09
C LEU A 139 -16.16 -8.40 26.82
N GLN A 140 -16.84 -9.52 26.53
CA GLN A 140 -17.73 -9.62 25.38
C GLN A 140 -18.89 -8.61 25.46
N GLN A 141 -19.46 -8.41 26.65
CA GLN A 141 -20.50 -7.40 26.87
C GLN A 141 -19.99 -5.98 26.63
N ARG A 142 -18.79 -5.65 27.10
CA ARG A 142 -18.15 -4.35 26.83
C ARG A 142 -17.90 -4.14 25.33
N GLU A 143 -17.39 -5.16 24.63
CA GLU A 143 -17.17 -5.09 23.19
C GLU A 143 -18.48 -4.83 22.42
N LEU A 144 -19.57 -5.53 22.79
CA LEU A 144 -20.89 -5.30 22.18
C LEU A 144 -21.43 -3.89 22.45
N ASN A 145 -21.25 -3.38 23.67
CA ASN A 145 -21.64 -2.02 24.00
C ASN A 145 -20.83 -1.00 23.18
N TRP A 146 -19.52 -1.19 23.08
CA TRP A 146 -18.64 -0.30 22.31
C TRP A 146 -18.99 -0.30 20.81
N ARG A 147 -19.32 -1.46 20.23
CA ARG A 147 -19.84 -1.54 18.86
C ARG A 147 -21.14 -0.76 18.68
N ARG A 148 -22.07 -0.89 19.63
CA ARG A 148 -23.35 -0.17 19.58
C ARG A 148 -23.14 1.34 19.64
N GLU A 149 -22.25 1.82 20.52
CA GLU A 149 -21.90 3.23 20.64
C GLU A 149 -21.24 3.76 19.36
N ALA A 150 -20.29 3.01 18.79
CA ALA A 150 -19.66 3.37 17.52
C ALA A 150 -20.65 3.39 16.35
N GLU A 151 -21.64 2.48 16.32
CA GLU A 151 -22.72 2.49 15.32
C GLU A 151 -23.64 3.71 15.49
N GLN A 152 -23.98 4.07 16.73
CA GLN A 152 -24.76 5.27 17.02
C GLN A 152 -24.03 6.55 16.62
N GLU A 153 -22.74 6.65 16.92
CA GLU A 153 -21.90 7.80 16.51
C GLU A 153 -21.80 7.89 14.99
N ASN A 154 -21.60 6.77 14.30
CA ASN A 154 -21.63 6.72 12.82
C ASN A 154 -22.98 7.17 12.25
N ALA A 155 -24.09 6.74 12.86
CA ALA A 155 -25.42 7.17 12.44
C ALA A 155 -25.60 8.69 12.59
N ARG A 156 -25.13 9.25 13.71
CA ARG A 156 -25.17 10.69 13.97
C ARG A 156 -24.29 11.48 12.98
N LEU A 157 -23.05 11.05 12.74
CA LEU A 157 -22.17 11.71 11.76
C LEU A 157 -22.76 11.66 10.34
N LYS A 158 -23.43 10.57 9.99
CA LYS A 158 -24.13 10.44 8.71
C LYS A 158 -25.31 11.41 8.59
N GLU A 159 -26.06 11.62 9.67
CA GLU A 159 -27.14 12.62 9.74
C GLU A 159 -26.59 14.05 9.63
N GLU A 160 -25.52 14.38 10.35
CA GLU A 160 -24.84 15.69 10.26
C GLU A 160 -24.32 15.96 8.84
N LEU A 161 -23.73 14.96 8.18
CA LEU A 161 -23.32 15.06 6.77
C LEU A 161 -24.50 15.25 5.82
N ALA A 162 -25.64 14.60 6.07
CA ALA A 162 -26.85 14.79 5.27
C ALA A 162 -27.39 16.22 5.43
N LYS A 163 -27.45 16.71 6.67
CA LYS A 163 -27.89 18.07 6.99
C LYS A 163 -26.99 19.14 6.34
N HIS A 164 -25.67 19.00 6.44
CA HIS A 164 -24.74 19.92 5.77
C HIS A 164 -24.84 19.86 4.24
N LYS A 165 -25.21 18.72 3.66
CA LYS A 165 -25.41 18.61 2.21
C LYS A 165 -26.67 19.33 1.74
N GLU A 166 -27.70 19.42 2.56
CA GLU A 166 -28.92 20.20 2.27
C GLU A 166 -28.72 21.70 2.50
N GLU A 167 -28.01 22.08 3.58
CA GLU A 167 -27.77 23.48 3.93
C GLU A 167 -26.64 24.12 3.13
N ALA A 168 -25.73 23.34 2.54
CA ALA A 168 -24.70 23.86 1.64
C ALA A 168 -25.39 24.57 0.47
N PRO A 169 -25.27 25.93 0.36
CA PRO A 169 -25.85 26.66 -0.75
C PRO A 169 -25.34 25.99 -2.01
N LYS A 170 -26.25 25.51 -2.86
CA LYS A 170 -25.90 24.97 -4.18
C LYS A 170 -25.07 26.05 -4.86
N SER A 171 -23.75 25.85 -4.85
CA SER A 171 -22.81 26.77 -5.47
C SER A 171 -23.29 26.94 -6.90
N THR A 172 -23.52 28.20 -7.30
CA THR A 172 -23.97 28.58 -8.65
C THR A 172 -23.07 28.01 -9.75
N PHE A 173 -21.85 27.56 -9.39
CA PHE A 173 -20.95 26.85 -10.27
C PHE A 173 -21.41 25.43 -10.61
N ARG A 174 -22.01 24.71 -9.65
CA ARG A 174 -22.52 23.35 -9.85
C ARG A 174 -23.81 23.34 -10.69
N GLU A 175 -24.67 24.33 -10.47
CA GLU A 175 -25.87 24.57 -11.29
C GLU A 175 -25.49 24.90 -12.74
N LYS A 176 -24.45 25.72 -12.96
CA LYS A 176 -23.92 26.00 -14.30
C LYS A 176 -23.30 24.77 -15.00
N LEU A 177 -22.77 23.81 -14.25
CA LEU A 177 -22.23 22.55 -14.80
C LEU A 177 -23.35 21.56 -15.18
N GLU A 178 -24.40 21.46 -14.37
CA GLU A 178 -25.59 20.66 -14.73
C GLU A 178 -26.34 21.29 -15.92
N GLU A 179 -26.47 22.61 -15.98
CA GLU A 179 -27.11 23.30 -17.12
C GLU A 179 -26.34 23.15 -18.44
N ALA A 180 -25.00 23.05 -18.38
CA ALA A 180 -24.18 22.78 -19.57
C ALA A 180 -24.24 21.30 -20.02
N GLY A 181 -24.58 20.38 -19.12
CA GLY A 181 -24.64 18.94 -19.40
C GLY A 181 -25.92 18.49 -20.11
N GLU A 182 -27.05 19.18 -19.90
CA GLU A 182 -28.34 18.80 -20.50
C GLU A 182 -28.52 19.27 -21.95
N ARG A 183 -27.71 20.22 -22.44
CA ARG A 183 -27.90 20.79 -23.78
C ARG A 183 -27.19 20.07 -24.94
N ASP A 184 -26.40 19.02 -24.69
CA ASP A 184 -25.53 18.46 -25.76
C ASP A 184 -25.41 16.92 -25.79
N VAL A 185 -26.53 16.21 -25.58
CA VAL A 185 -26.60 14.75 -25.79
C VAL A 185 -26.78 14.36 -27.27
N SER A 186 -26.95 15.33 -28.18
CA SER A 186 -26.92 15.05 -29.61
C SER A 186 -25.62 15.55 -30.25
N THR A 187 -24.79 14.61 -30.70
CA THR A 187 -23.82 14.77 -31.80
C THR A 187 -22.47 15.48 -31.54
N ALA A 188 -21.79 15.25 -30.42
CA ALA A 188 -20.36 15.59 -30.31
C ALA A 188 -19.46 14.47 -30.86
N LYS A 189 -19.40 14.38 -32.20
CA LYS A 189 -18.44 13.58 -32.96
C LYS A 189 -17.04 14.17 -32.74
N ARG A 190 -16.27 13.64 -31.78
CA ARG A 190 -14.88 14.08 -31.53
C ARG A 190 -14.00 13.70 -32.72
N THR A 191 -13.62 14.69 -33.52
CA THR A 191 -12.57 14.55 -34.53
C THR A 191 -11.21 14.78 -33.88
N SER A 192 -10.62 13.71 -33.31
CA SER A 192 -9.20 13.68 -32.98
C SER A 192 -8.38 13.48 -34.25
N LYS A 193 -7.94 14.59 -34.84
CA LYS A 193 -7.02 14.61 -35.96
C LYS A 193 -5.58 14.66 -35.44
N GLY A 194 -4.86 13.55 -35.59
CA GLY A 194 -3.39 13.56 -35.73
C GLY A 194 -2.59 12.83 -34.66
N ARG A 195 -2.39 11.53 -34.82
CA ARG A 195 -1.08 10.89 -35.12
C ARG A 195 -1.33 9.40 -35.37
N LYS A 196 -1.16 8.97 -36.62
CA LYS A 196 -1.27 7.56 -37.04
C LYS A 196 -0.20 6.74 -36.32
N ASN A 197 -0.59 6.01 -35.27
CA ASN A 197 -0.01 4.72 -34.92
C ASN A 197 -1.15 3.72 -35.11
N ALA A 198 -1.26 3.17 -36.32
CA ALA A 198 -2.10 2.00 -36.55
C ALA A 198 -1.47 0.81 -35.81
N ASP A 199 -2.29 0.01 -35.14
CA ASP A 199 -1.99 -1.29 -34.49
C ASP A 199 -2.09 -1.41 -32.96
N LYS A 200 -2.67 -0.46 -32.21
CA LYS A 200 -2.85 -0.64 -30.74
C LYS A 200 -4.23 -0.30 -30.15
N GLU A 201 -5.27 -0.12 -30.96
CA GLU A 201 -6.58 0.29 -30.43
C GLU A 201 -7.45 -0.88 -29.93
N GLU A 202 -7.20 -2.14 -30.35
CA GLU A 202 -7.99 -3.30 -29.92
C GLU A 202 -7.70 -3.79 -28.48
N ASP A 203 -6.54 -3.48 -27.90
CA ASP A 203 -6.15 -4.01 -26.58
C ASP A 203 -6.91 -3.36 -25.41
N SER A 204 -7.31 -2.09 -25.55
CA SER A 204 -7.91 -1.33 -24.45
C SER A 204 -9.30 -1.85 -24.03
N ASP A 205 -10.10 -2.32 -25.00
CA ASP A 205 -11.42 -2.88 -24.74
C ASP A 205 -11.34 -4.27 -24.09
N GLN A 206 -10.29 -5.04 -24.40
CA GLN A 206 -10.12 -6.37 -23.84
C GLN A 206 -9.76 -6.32 -22.35
N GLU A 207 -8.95 -5.33 -21.94
CA GLU A 207 -8.57 -5.16 -20.54
C GLU A 207 -9.77 -4.74 -19.67
N SER A 208 -10.64 -3.87 -20.18
CA SER A 208 -11.90 -3.51 -19.51
C SER A 208 -12.85 -4.71 -19.35
N LYS A 209 -12.98 -5.54 -20.39
CA LYS A 209 -13.77 -6.80 -20.33
C LYS A 209 -13.19 -7.80 -19.32
N ARG A 210 -11.86 -7.97 -19.28
CA ARG A 210 -11.16 -8.81 -18.29
C ARG A 210 -11.42 -8.33 -16.86
N ALA A 211 -11.30 -7.02 -16.62
CA ALA A 211 -11.52 -6.43 -15.30
C ALA A 211 -12.96 -6.64 -14.79
N LYS A 212 -13.97 -6.49 -15.67
CA LYS A 212 -15.37 -6.80 -15.33
C LYS A 212 -15.56 -8.27 -14.98
N PHE A 213 -14.98 -9.18 -15.76
CA PHE A 213 -15.05 -10.63 -15.50
C PHE A 213 -14.43 -10.99 -14.14
N ILE A 214 -13.27 -10.41 -13.79
CA ILE A 214 -12.63 -10.60 -12.47
C ILE A 214 -13.54 -10.12 -11.34
N SER A 215 -14.16 -8.95 -11.48
CA SER A 215 -15.06 -8.38 -10.49
C SER A 215 -16.30 -9.24 -10.27
N ASP A 216 -16.92 -9.71 -11.34
CA ASP A 216 -18.13 -10.54 -11.27
C ASP A 216 -17.83 -11.94 -10.71
N ALA A 217 -16.70 -12.55 -11.12
CA ALA A 217 -16.24 -13.81 -10.54
C ALA A 217 -15.95 -13.68 -9.03
N LYS A 218 -15.37 -12.55 -8.60
CA LYS A 218 -15.14 -12.28 -7.17
C LYS A 218 -16.45 -12.12 -6.39
N LYS A 219 -17.48 -11.52 -6.98
CA LYS A 219 -18.81 -11.40 -6.37
C LYS A 219 -19.49 -12.77 -6.22
N ASP A 220 -19.45 -13.60 -7.25
CA ASP A 220 -20.01 -14.97 -7.22
C ASP A 220 -19.40 -15.83 -6.09
N MET A 221 -18.13 -15.61 -5.75
CA MET A 221 -17.44 -16.38 -4.71
C MET A 221 -17.67 -15.87 -3.29
N ARG A 222 -18.03 -14.58 -3.09
CA ARG A 222 -18.24 -14.01 -1.74
C ARG A 222 -19.45 -14.57 -1.00
N GLY A 223 -20.44 -15.12 -1.71
CA GLY A 223 -21.67 -15.68 -1.11
C GLY A 223 -21.64 -17.19 -0.90
N LYS A 224 -20.59 -17.89 -1.33
CA LYS A 224 -20.56 -19.36 -1.32
C LYS A 224 -20.11 -19.89 0.04
N LYS A 225 -20.82 -20.91 0.53
CA LYS A 225 -20.42 -21.67 1.71
C LYS A 225 -19.14 -22.47 1.42
N LYS A 226 -18.41 -22.83 2.48
CA LYS A 226 -17.14 -23.58 2.39
C LYS A 226 -17.27 -24.86 1.55
N ASP A 227 -18.36 -25.61 1.69
CA ASP A 227 -18.55 -26.88 0.97
C ASP A 227 -18.65 -26.68 -0.54
N ALA A 228 -19.40 -25.65 -0.97
CA ALA A 228 -19.50 -25.28 -2.38
C ALA A 228 -18.16 -24.78 -2.95
N MET A 229 -17.35 -24.11 -2.12
CA MET A 229 -16.00 -23.69 -2.50
C MET A 229 -15.08 -24.90 -2.69
N VAL A 230 -15.11 -25.87 -1.77
CA VAL A 230 -14.34 -27.12 -1.88
C VAL A 230 -14.68 -27.88 -3.16
N GLU A 231 -15.96 -27.97 -3.52
CA GLU A 231 -16.38 -28.61 -4.76
C GLU A 231 -15.81 -27.91 -6.01
N ILE A 232 -15.78 -26.56 -6.01
CA ILE A 232 -15.16 -25.78 -7.09
C ILE A 232 -13.64 -26.04 -7.16
N TRP A 233 -12.96 -26.11 -6.01
CA TRP A 233 -11.51 -26.37 -5.96
C TRP A 233 -11.16 -27.74 -6.52
N SER A 234 -11.92 -28.77 -6.15
CA SER A 234 -11.75 -30.12 -6.66
C SER A 234 -12.01 -30.19 -8.17
N LYS A 235 -13.05 -29.51 -8.67
CA LYS A 235 -13.37 -29.46 -10.11
C LYS A 235 -12.30 -28.74 -10.93
N GLU A 236 -11.69 -27.70 -10.39
CA GLU A 236 -10.66 -26.91 -11.10
C GLU A 236 -9.22 -27.41 -10.85
N GLY A 237 -9.05 -28.44 -10.03
CA GLY A 237 -7.75 -29.00 -9.68
C GLY A 237 -6.85 -27.96 -9.02
N ILE A 238 -7.40 -27.19 -8.08
CA ILE A 238 -6.68 -26.17 -7.31
C ILE A 238 -6.47 -26.70 -5.89
N LYS A 239 -5.22 -26.61 -5.40
CA LYS A 239 -4.89 -27.02 -4.03
C LYS A 239 -5.36 -25.93 -3.06
N TYR A 240 -6.05 -26.32 -2.00
CA TYR A 240 -6.45 -25.37 -0.96
C TYR A 240 -5.23 -24.83 -0.22
N THR A 241 -5.10 -23.50 -0.20
CA THR A 241 -4.10 -22.75 0.56
C THR A 241 -4.80 -21.89 1.61
N THR A 242 -4.91 -20.58 1.39
CA THR A 242 -5.82 -19.72 2.14
C THR A 242 -7.07 -19.45 1.29
N LEU A 243 -8.18 -19.09 1.94
CA LEU A 243 -9.44 -18.83 1.23
C LEU A 243 -9.27 -17.76 0.14
N ASN A 244 -8.57 -16.66 0.45
CA ASN A 244 -8.37 -15.56 -0.48
C ASN A 244 -7.43 -15.93 -1.64
N ASP A 245 -6.34 -16.66 -1.35
CA ASP A 245 -5.40 -17.11 -2.37
C ASP A 245 -6.07 -18.11 -3.32
N THR A 246 -6.82 -19.06 -2.76
CA THR A 246 -7.55 -20.06 -3.56
C THR A 246 -8.62 -19.38 -4.44
N ILE A 247 -9.32 -18.36 -3.94
CA ILE A 247 -10.23 -17.52 -4.75
C ILE A 247 -9.46 -16.83 -5.88
N GLY A 248 -8.29 -16.27 -5.59
CA GLY A 248 -7.43 -15.65 -6.59
C GLY A 248 -7.02 -16.62 -7.70
N GLU A 249 -6.58 -17.82 -7.34
CA GLU A 249 -6.19 -18.87 -8.29
C GLU A 249 -7.35 -19.34 -9.17
N ILE A 250 -8.56 -19.51 -8.61
CA ILE A 250 -9.78 -19.84 -9.37
C ILE A 250 -10.09 -18.75 -10.39
N ILE A 251 -10.09 -17.49 -9.95
CA ILE A 251 -10.38 -16.36 -10.84
C ILE A 251 -9.32 -16.28 -11.94
N ALA A 252 -8.04 -16.43 -11.61
CA ALA A 252 -6.95 -16.45 -12.59
C ALA A 252 -7.15 -17.57 -13.62
N LYS A 253 -7.40 -18.81 -13.19
CA LYS A 253 -7.68 -19.93 -14.12
C LYS A 253 -8.90 -19.69 -15.00
N ARG A 254 -9.97 -19.10 -14.47
CA ARG A 254 -11.18 -18.78 -15.24
C ARG A 254 -10.94 -17.66 -16.26
N VAL A 255 -10.20 -16.62 -15.87
CA VAL A 255 -9.80 -15.53 -16.77
C VAL A 255 -8.91 -16.07 -17.88
N GLU A 256 -7.93 -16.91 -17.55
CA GLU A 256 -7.04 -17.56 -18.51
C GLU A 256 -7.81 -18.45 -19.48
N ARG A 257 -8.83 -19.18 -19.01
CA ARG A 257 -9.71 -19.98 -19.87
C ARG A 257 -10.59 -19.13 -20.79
N ALA A 258 -11.08 -17.98 -20.32
CA ALA A 258 -12.00 -17.12 -21.06
C ALA A 258 -11.29 -16.18 -22.06
N PHE A 259 -10.11 -15.69 -21.70
CA PHE A 259 -9.37 -14.67 -22.47
C PHE A 259 -8.00 -15.16 -22.97
N GLY A 260 -7.68 -16.43 -22.76
CA GLY A 260 -6.37 -17.00 -23.05
C GLY A 260 -5.29 -16.61 -22.04
N LYS A 261 -4.18 -17.36 -22.05
CA LYS A 261 -2.94 -16.96 -21.39
C LYS A 261 -2.52 -15.61 -21.95
N ARG A 262 -2.38 -14.61 -21.07
CA ARG A 262 -1.76 -13.34 -21.47
C ARG A 262 -0.37 -13.74 -21.96
N PRO A 263 0.05 -13.38 -23.19
CA PRO A 263 1.43 -13.61 -23.59
C PRO A 263 2.26 -12.96 -22.50
N ALA A 264 3.13 -13.74 -21.86
CA ALA A 264 4.09 -13.19 -20.92
C ALA A 264 4.78 -12.09 -21.72
N ILE A 265 4.52 -10.83 -21.37
CA ILE A 265 5.25 -9.71 -21.92
C ILE A 265 6.65 -10.00 -21.42
N GLN A 266 7.44 -10.64 -22.28
CA GLN A 266 8.86 -10.78 -22.09
C GLN A 266 9.30 -9.32 -22.10
N GLU A 267 9.47 -8.76 -20.91
CA GLU A 267 10.09 -7.46 -20.73
C GLU A 267 11.45 -7.62 -21.40
N VAL A 268 11.52 -7.19 -22.66
CA VAL A 268 12.76 -7.09 -23.39
C VAL A 268 13.48 -5.98 -22.64
N SER A 269 14.29 -6.37 -21.68
CA SER A 269 15.30 -5.52 -21.08
C SER A 269 16.11 -4.99 -22.24
N ASP A 270 15.92 -3.70 -22.55
CA ASP A 270 16.69 -2.93 -23.52
C ASP A 270 18.09 -2.68 -22.94
N ASP A 271 18.75 -3.76 -22.53
CA ASP A 271 20.10 -3.78 -21.97
C ASP A 271 21.05 -3.94 -23.14
N VAL A 272 21.39 -2.76 -23.67
CA VAL A 272 22.47 -2.51 -24.60
C VAL A 272 23.79 -3.04 -24.02
N ALA A 273 24.32 -4.06 -24.68
CA ALA A 273 25.75 -4.39 -24.83
C ALA A 273 26.66 -4.20 -23.60
N GLY A 274 26.70 -5.22 -22.75
CA GLY A 274 27.85 -5.49 -21.86
C GLY A 274 28.45 -6.85 -22.20
N GLU A 275 29.73 -6.86 -22.57
CA GLU A 275 30.52 -8.04 -22.98
C GLU A 275 30.41 -9.26 -22.04
N PRO A 276 30.49 -10.49 -22.58
CA PRO A 276 30.61 -11.69 -21.77
C PRO A 276 32.03 -11.78 -21.20
N LEU A 277 32.17 -11.57 -19.89
CA LEU A 277 33.39 -11.93 -19.17
C LEU A 277 33.39 -13.44 -18.89
N GLU A 278 34.51 -14.04 -19.28
CA GLU A 278 34.78 -15.47 -19.30
C GLU A 278 34.51 -16.20 -17.98
N GLU A 279 33.95 -17.38 -18.17
CA GLU A 279 33.76 -18.49 -17.25
C GLU A 279 35.12 -18.97 -16.69
N GLN A 280 35.44 -18.60 -15.44
CA GLN A 280 36.43 -19.33 -14.64
C GLN A 280 35.72 -20.31 -13.72
N ALA A 281 35.82 -21.57 -14.13
CA ALA A 281 35.51 -22.75 -13.35
C ALA A 281 36.44 -22.85 -12.13
N GLU A 282 35.89 -22.82 -10.91
CA GLU A 282 36.60 -23.39 -9.75
C GLU A 282 35.68 -24.20 -8.82
N ALA A 283 35.96 -25.50 -8.86
CA ALA A 283 36.16 -26.38 -7.71
C ALA A 283 35.01 -26.60 -6.71
N ARG A 284 34.27 -27.68 -7.01
CA ARG A 284 34.00 -28.80 -6.08
C ARG A 284 34.79 -28.74 -4.77
N ARG A 285 34.09 -28.61 -3.64
CA ARG A 285 34.51 -29.20 -2.36
C ARG A 285 33.32 -29.84 -1.67
N ASP A 286 33.32 -31.18 -1.71
CA ASP A 286 32.57 -32.03 -0.81
C ASP A 286 33.20 -31.93 0.59
N SER A 287 32.39 -31.64 1.60
CA SER A 287 32.76 -31.89 3.00
C SER A 287 31.56 -32.54 3.68
N ALA A 288 31.66 -33.87 3.79
CA ALA A 288 30.93 -34.66 4.76
C ALA A 288 31.44 -34.35 6.17
N THR A 289 30.54 -34.18 7.13
CA THR A 289 30.85 -34.38 8.55
C THR A 289 29.68 -35.07 9.22
N SER A 290 30.03 -36.13 9.94
CA SER A 290 29.25 -37.07 10.73
C SER A 290 28.33 -36.45 11.78
#